data_AF-A0A1A9X2L3-F1
#
_entry.id   AF-A0A1A9X2L3-F1
#
_cell.length_a   1.000
_cell.length_b   1.000
_cell.length_c   1.000
_cell.angle_alpha   90.00
_cell.angle_beta   90.00
_cell.angle_gamma   90.00
#
_symmetry.space_group_name_H-M   'P 1'
#
loop_
_entity.id
_entity.type
_entity.pdbx_description
1 polymer ?
#
loop_
_entity_poly.entity_id
_entity_poly.type
_entity_poly.pdbx_seq_one_letter_code
_entity_poly.pdbx_strand_id
1 'polypeptide(L)'
;MLDCAKNPLVVTFCTIPGRLSDIQSLGIGLENCQKSLNEYLESKRRIFPRFYFISTDELLSILGSSEPSAVQNHIIKLPALKPSEIKFIEIQ
;
A
#
# COMPACT_ATOMS: atom_id res chain seq x y z
N MET A 1 12.88 -1.15 15.29
CA MET A 1 13.27 0.26 15.54
C MET A 1 13.27 0.64 17.03
N LEU A 2 13.03 -0.29 17.97
CA LEU A 2 13.05 0.04 19.40
C LEU A 2 14.46 0.40 19.92
N ASP A 3 15.50 -0.16 19.29
CA ASP A 3 16.90 0.12 19.64
C ASP A 3 17.37 1.53 19.24
N CYS A 4 16.86 2.10 18.15
CA CYS A 4 17.13 3.49 17.77
C CYS A 4 16.56 4.49 18.78
N ALA A 5 15.42 4.15 19.40
CA ALA A 5 14.78 5.00 20.40
C ALA A 5 15.54 4.99 21.74
N LYS A 6 16.34 3.95 22.01
CA LYS A 6 17.09 3.80 23.27
C LYS A 6 18.48 4.45 23.25
N ASN A 7 19.09 4.62 22.08
CA ASN A 7 20.39 5.28 21.94
C ASN A 7 20.41 6.17 20.68
N PRO A 8 20.31 7.50 20.82
CA PRO A 8 20.27 8.44 19.69
C PRO A 8 21.64 8.69 19.02
N LEU A 9 22.70 8.06 19.53
CA LEU A 9 24.05 8.20 18.99
C LEU A 9 24.20 7.44 17.66
N VAL A 10 24.15 8.20 16.57
CA VAL A 10 24.21 7.72 15.18
C VAL A 10 25.44 6.86 14.91
N VAL A 11 26.61 7.23 15.48
CA VAL A 11 27.87 6.49 15.27
C VAL A 11 27.78 5.07 15.82
N THR A 12 27.33 4.89 17.06
CA THR A 12 27.13 3.56 17.67
C THR A 12 26.11 2.72 16.94
N PHE A 13 25.10 3.32 16.32
CA PHE A 13 24.11 2.61 15.51
C PHE A 13 24.68 2.15 14.17
N CYS A 14 25.47 3.00 13.51
CA CYS A 14 26.11 2.70 12.22
C CYS A 14 27.31 1.74 12.33
N THR A 15 27.88 1.57 13.53
CA THR A 15 29.04 0.68 13.77
C THR A 15 28.61 -0.74 14.16
N ILE A 16 27.30 -1.03 14.18
CA ILE A 16 26.79 -2.37 14.49
C ILE A 16 27.14 -3.32 13.33
N PRO A 17 27.86 -4.43 13.59
CA PRO A 17 28.22 -5.38 12.54
C PRO A 17 26.98 -5.97 11.88
N GLY A 18 26.99 -6.10 10.55
CA GLY A 18 25.85 -6.63 9.78
C GLY A 18 24.73 -5.62 9.50
N ARG A 19 24.73 -4.44 10.13
CA ARG A 19 23.64 -3.45 10.01
C ARG A 19 23.41 -2.96 8.58
N LEU A 20 24.48 -2.75 7.82
CA LEU A 20 24.37 -2.34 6.42
C LEU A 20 23.65 -3.42 5.60
N SER A 21 23.98 -4.69 5.82
CA SER A 21 23.32 -5.83 5.14
C SER A 21 21.86 -5.95 5.53
N ASP A 22 21.51 -5.72 6.80
CA ASP A 22 20.11 -5.74 7.27
C ASP A 22 19.29 -4.64 6.57
N ILE A 23 19.82 -3.42 6.51
CA ILE A 23 19.14 -2.28 5.89
C ILE A 23 19.00 -2.50 4.37
N GLN A 24 20.05 -3.03 3.73
CA GLN A 24 20.00 -3.39 2.31
C GLN A 24 18.96 -4.49 2.04
N SER A 25 18.92 -5.54 2.87
CA SER A 25 17.92 -6.61 2.76
C SER A 25 16.51 -6.08 2.99
N LEU A 26 16.32 -5.16 3.93
CA LEU A 26 15.04 -4.51 4.17
C LEU A 26 14.62 -3.65 2.98
N GLY A 27 15.56 -2.93 2.37
CA GLY A 27 15.33 -2.16 1.14
C GLY A 27 14.85 -3.05 -0.01
N ILE A 28 15.51 -4.19 -0.23
CA ILE A 28 15.11 -5.18 -1.24
C ILE A 28 13.72 -5.75 -0.93
N GLY A 29 13.45 -6.07 0.34
CA GLY A 29 12.13 -6.53 0.77
C GLY A 29 11.04 -5.50 0.49
N LEU A 30 11.29 -4.23 0.78
CA LEU A 30 10.36 -3.13 0.53
C LEU A 30 10.10 -2.96 -0.97
N GLU A 31 11.15 -3.01 -1.79
CA GLU A 31 11.03 -2.89 -3.25
C GLU A 31 10.19 -4.04 -3.85
N ASN A 32 10.40 -5.27 -3.37
CA ASN A 32 9.59 -6.43 -3.77
C ASN A 32 8.12 -6.29 -3.34
N CYS A 33 7.86 -5.81 -2.13
CA CYS A 33 6.51 -5.52 -1.65
C CYS A 33 5.85 -4.45 -2.52
N GLN A 34 6.55 -3.36 -2.81
CA GLN A 34 6.05 -2.27 -3.64
C GLN A 34 5.75 -2.73 -5.07
N LYS A 35 6.62 -3.57 -5.65
CA LYS A 35 6.41 -4.16 -6.97
C LYS A 35 5.18 -5.06 -6.99
N SER A 36 5.07 -5.97 -6.03
CA SER A 36 3.91 -6.89 -5.91
C SER A 36 2.61 -6.11 -5.72
N LEU A 37 2.65 -5.03 -4.94
CA LEU A 37 1.52 -4.15 -4.72
C LEU A 37 1.11 -3.44 -6.02
N ASN A 38 2.06 -2.88 -6.77
CA ASN A 38 1.78 -2.27 -8.06
C ASN A 38 1.21 -3.27 -9.07
N GLU A 39 1.75 -4.48 -9.15
CA GLU A 39 1.22 -5.54 -10.02
C GLU A 39 -0.22 -5.93 -9.63
N TYR A 40 -0.52 -6.02 -8.33
CA TYR A 40 -1.86 -6.26 -7.84
C TYR A 40 -2.84 -5.13 -8.20
N LEU A 41 -2.43 -3.87 -8.02
CA LEU A 41 -3.24 -2.69 -8.37
C LEU A 41 -3.48 -2.59 -9.87
N GLU A 42 -2.46 -2.84 -10.69
CA GLU A 42 -2.57 -2.87 -12.15
C GLU A 42 -3.50 -3.99 -12.62
N SER A 43 -3.45 -5.18 -11.99
CA SER A 43 -4.38 -6.27 -12.27
C SER A 43 -5.83 -5.86 -11.97
N LYS A 44 -6.08 -5.26 -10.80
CA LYS A 44 -7.42 -4.74 -10.44
C LYS A 44 -7.86 -3.59 -11.37
N ARG A 45 -6.95 -2.72 -11.83
CA ARG A 45 -7.23 -1.67 -12.84
C ARG A 45 -7.58 -2.23 -14.21
N ARG A 46 -6.97 -3.33 -14.65
CA ARG A 46 -7.34 -3.99 -15.92
C ARG A 46 -8.75 -4.58 -15.87
N ILE A 47 -9.15 -5.12 -14.72
CA ILE A 47 -10.49 -5.67 -14.52
C ILE A 47 -11.53 -4.54 -14.44
N PHE A 48 -11.16 -3.42 -13.81
CA PHE A 48 -12.00 -2.23 -13.67
C PHE A 48 -11.32 -1.00 -14.30
N PRO A 49 -11.45 -0.78 -15.63
CA PRO A 49 -10.78 0.33 -16.33
C PRO A 49 -11.18 1.74 -15.83
N ARG A 50 -12.22 1.84 -14.99
CA ARG A 50 -12.64 3.07 -14.30
C ARG A 50 -11.66 3.48 -13.18
N PHE A 51 -10.88 2.55 -12.63
CA PHE A 51 -9.86 2.83 -11.61
C PHE A 51 -8.59 3.49 -12.15
N TYR A 52 -8.47 3.67 -13.47
CA TYR A 52 -7.42 4.51 -14.06
C TYR A 52 -7.57 6.00 -13.70
N PHE A 53 -8.78 6.44 -13.35
CA PHE A 53 -9.04 7.82 -12.95
C PHE A 53 -8.74 8.08 -11.47
N ILE A 54 -8.48 7.03 -10.69
CA ILE A 54 -8.18 7.12 -9.26
C ILE A 54 -6.66 7.05 -9.07
N SER A 55 -6.14 7.91 -8.20
CA SER A 55 -4.75 7.85 -7.80
C SER A 55 -4.41 6.51 -7.13
N THR A 56 -3.16 6.06 -7.23
CA THR A 56 -2.73 4.79 -6.62
C THR A 56 -2.96 4.78 -5.10
N ASP A 57 -2.78 5.93 -4.44
CA ASP A 57 -3.00 6.12 -3.00
C ASP A 57 -4.49 5.94 -2.61
N GLU A 58 -5.40 6.58 -3.36
CA GLU A 58 -6.83 6.44 -3.11
C GLU A 58 -7.33 5.01 -3.38
N LEU A 59 -6.84 4.37 -4.45
CA LEU A 59 -7.16 2.97 -4.75
C LEU A 59 -6.66 2.04 -3.64
N LEU A 60 -5.46 2.31 -3.10
CA LEU A 60 -4.91 1.55 -1.98
C LEU A 60 -5.73 1.73 -0.70
N SER A 61 -6.15 2.96 -0.41
CA SER A 61 -7.02 3.28 0.75
C SER A 61 -8.36 2.55 0.66
N ILE A 62 -8.93 2.46 -0.55
CA ILE A 62 -10.16 1.70 -0.83
C ILE A 62 -9.96 0.20 -0.61
N LEU A 63 -8.85 -0.37 -1.12
CA LEU A 63 -8.58 -1.81 -1.00
C LEU A 63 -8.13 -2.23 0.41
N GLY A 64 -7.47 -1.33 1.14
CA GLY A 64 -6.97 -1.57 2.49
C GLY A 64 -8.00 -1.32 3.59
N SER A 65 -9.10 -0.62 3.29
CA SER A 65 -10.20 -0.41 4.22
C SER A 65 -11.22 -1.54 4.11
N SER A 66 -11.31 -2.39 5.13
CA SER A 66 -12.33 -3.46 5.21
C SER A 66 -13.72 -2.95 5.58
N GLU A 67 -13.89 -1.64 5.79
CA GLU A 67 -15.15 -1.06 6.25
C GLU A 67 -15.91 -0.41 5.07
N PRO A 68 -17.11 -0.93 4.70
CA PRO A 68 -17.82 -0.52 3.49
C PRO A 68 -18.21 0.96 3.46
N SER A 69 -18.38 1.60 4.63
CA SER A 69 -18.70 3.03 4.75
C SER A 69 -17.52 3.95 4.40
N ALA A 70 -16.29 3.55 4.72
CA ALA A 70 -15.09 4.31 4.37
C ALA A 70 -14.84 4.25 2.86
N VAL A 71 -15.01 3.06 2.28
CA VAL A 71 -14.93 2.80 0.84
C VAL A 71 -15.98 3.61 0.07
N GLN A 72 -17.21 3.70 0.58
CA GLN A 72 -18.30 4.46 -0.04
C GLN A 72 -18.00 5.96 -0.14
N ASN A 73 -17.38 6.58 0.87
CA ASN A 73 -17.03 8.01 0.85
C ASN A 73 -16.01 8.37 -0.23
N HIS A 74 -15.02 7.50 -0.47
CA HIS A 74 -14.03 7.69 -1.53
C HIS A 74 -14.61 7.41 -2.92
N ILE A 75 -15.53 6.45 -3.03
CA ILE A 75 -16.20 6.10 -4.29
C ILE A 75 -17.27 7.12 -4.71
N ILE A 76 -17.92 7.84 -3.78
CA ILE A 76 -18.88 8.91 -4.10
C ILE A 76 -18.24 10.04 -4.92
N LYS A 77 -16.92 10.26 -4.79
CA LYS A 77 -16.16 11.18 -5.66
C LYS A 77 -16.06 10.71 -7.11
N LEU A 78 -16.35 9.44 -7.42
CA LEU A 78 -16.45 8.93 -8.78
C LEU A 78 -17.90 8.99 -9.24
N PRO A 79 -18.28 9.92 -10.12
CA PRO A 79 -19.67 10.08 -10.56
C PRO A 79 -20.20 8.92 -11.43
N ALA A 80 -19.48 7.79 -11.56
CA ALA A 80 -19.80 6.73 -12.51
C ALA A 80 -19.73 5.29 -11.97
N LEU A 81 -19.33 5.06 -10.70
CA LEU A 81 -19.32 3.71 -10.12
C LEU A 81 -20.70 3.33 -9.60
N LYS A 82 -21.26 2.22 -10.08
CA LYS A 82 -22.58 1.77 -9.60
C LYS A 82 -22.43 1.02 -8.27
N PRO A 83 -23.39 1.14 -7.33
CA PRO A 83 -23.37 0.39 -6.06
C PRO A 83 -23.25 -1.13 -6.22
N SER A 84 -23.63 -1.68 -7.38
CA SER A 84 -23.51 -3.10 -7.72
C SER A 84 -22.07 -3.55 -7.98
N GLU A 85 -21.18 -2.68 -8.46
CA GLU A 85 -19.75 -3.00 -8.66
C GLU A 85 -18.98 -3.05 -7.34
N ILE A 86 -19.50 -2.38 -6.29
CA ILE A 86 -18.89 -2.34 -4.95
C ILE A 86 -18.86 -3.73 -4.30
N LYS A 87 -19.96 -4.50 -4.41
CA LYS A 87 -20.02 -5.87 -3.89
C LYS A 87 -19.02 -6.83 -4.56
N PHE A 88 -18.62 -6.56 -5.80
CA PHE A 88 -17.63 -7.38 -6.50
C PHE A 88 -16.21 -7.17 -5.99
N ILE A 89 -15.92 -6.00 -5.41
CA ILE A 89 -14.59 -5.67 -4.87
C ILE A 89 -14.42 -6.24 -3.45
N GLU A 90 -15.50 -6.33 -2.65
CA GLU A 90 -15.48 -6.93 -1.30
C GLU A 90 -15.40 -8.47 -1.29
N ILE A 91 -15.76 -9.15 -2.39
CA ILE A 91 -15.89 -10.63 -2.44
C ILE A 91 -14.68 -11.31 -3.14
N GLN A 92 -13.66 -10.56 -3.57
CA GLN A 92 -12.45 -11.09 -4.25
C GLN A 92 -11.13 -10.55 -3.68
#